data_AF-A0A409YJG9-F1
#
_entry.id   AF-A0A409YJG9-F1
#
_cell.length_a   1.000
_cell.length_b   1.000
_cell.length_c   1.000
_cell.angle_alpha   90.00
_cell.angle_beta   90.00
_cell.angle_gamma   90.00
#
_symmetry.space_group_name_H-M   'P 1'
#
loop_
_entity.id
_entity.type
_entity.pdbx_description
1 polymer ?
#
loop_
_entity_poly.entity_id
_entity_poly.type
_entity_poly.pdbx_seq_one_letter_code
_entity_poly.pdbx_strand_id
1 'polypeptide(L)'
;IVFRRVRCVVSFRVTPIHCTHYGLDSSIINSLIMGRNKYFITSEMTYLKLRADGRNWVDYKYETIIHMCAQGVRDHLFGLVSPPEELVVHKNELYKASDTKFEVPLDRHDEATKTILEMNNEYWKGEGVGTLILIKTVPREVYVFVRNKPTLCERWKALCELHHDERLGCGFYDP
;
A
#
# COMPACT_ATOMS: atom_id res chain seq x y z
N ILE A 1 -14.34 43.68 11.24
CA ILE A 1 -13.58 42.52 11.78
C ILE A 1 -12.98 41.78 10.59
N VAL A 2 -11.67 41.89 10.39
CA VAL A 2 -10.95 41.30 9.24
C VAL A 2 -10.27 40.03 9.74
N PHE A 3 -10.67 38.87 9.24
CA PHE A 3 -10.02 37.58 9.55
C PHE A 3 -8.78 37.41 8.65
N ARG A 4 -7.59 37.53 9.25
CA ARG A 4 -6.33 37.06 8.63
C ARG A 4 -6.21 35.55 8.85
N ARG A 5 -6.15 34.78 7.77
CA ARG A 5 -5.75 33.36 7.80
C ARG A 5 -4.24 33.26 8.05
N VAL A 6 -3.86 32.65 9.16
CA VAL A 6 -2.48 32.23 9.44
C VAL A 6 -2.20 30.97 8.63
N ARG A 7 -1.17 31.00 7.78
CA ARG A 7 -0.64 29.81 7.09
C ARG A 7 0.51 29.25 7.94
N CYS A 8 0.32 28.06 8.53
CA CYS A 8 1.43 27.25 9.00
C CYS A 8 2.14 26.61 7.81
N VAL A 9 3.44 26.85 7.66
CA VAL A 9 4.31 26.17 6.70
C VAL A 9 4.97 25.01 7.46
N VAL A 10 4.55 23.78 7.17
CA VAL A 10 5.26 22.58 7.65
C VAL A 10 6.28 22.20 6.59
N SER A 11 7.56 22.35 6.92
CA SER A 11 8.68 21.94 6.07
C SER A 11 8.90 20.43 6.23
N PHE A 12 8.57 19.64 5.21
CA PHE A 12 8.96 18.24 5.13
C PHE A 12 10.35 18.17 4.49
N ARG A 13 11.35 17.74 5.26
CA ARG A 13 12.63 17.28 4.69
C ARG A 13 12.37 15.96 3.98
N VAL A 14 12.39 15.99 2.66
CA VAL A 14 12.37 14.78 1.82
C VAL A 14 13.74 14.11 1.94
N THR A 15 13.82 12.99 2.65
CA THR A 15 14.96 12.09 2.57
C THR A 15 14.92 11.37 1.22
N PRO A 16 16.04 11.32 0.46
CA PRO A 16 16.07 10.63 -0.82
C PRO A 16 15.95 9.11 -0.59
N ILE A 17 14.90 8.51 -1.17
CA ILE A 17 14.72 7.07 -1.24
C ILE A 17 15.74 6.54 -2.25
N HIS A 18 16.83 5.95 -1.75
CA HIS A 18 17.77 5.20 -2.59
C HIS A 18 17.12 3.87 -3.00
N CYS A 19 16.40 3.86 -4.12
CA CYS A 19 16.05 2.62 -4.82
C CYS A 19 17.26 2.11 -5.62
N THR A 20 18.34 1.74 -4.93
CA THR A 20 19.53 1.17 -5.57
C THR A 20 19.46 -0.36 -5.51
N HIS A 21 18.60 -1.01 -6.30
CA HIS A 21 18.73 -2.46 -6.56
C HIS A 21 18.09 -2.98 -7.85
N TYR A 22 17.54 -2.10 -8.69
CA TYR A 22 17.15 -2.45 -10.05
C TYR A 22 17.82 -1.43 -10.96
N GLY A 23 18.51 -1.88 -12.01
CA GLY A 23 19.30 -1.05 -12.95
C GLY A 23 18.46 -0.04 -13.75
N LEU A 24 17.71 0.80 -13.06
CA LEU A 24 17.06 1.99 -13.53
C LEU A 24 18.12 3.10 -13.46
N ASP A 25 18.58 3.54 -14.61
CA ASP A 25 19.51 4.65 -14.72
C ASP A 25 18.91 5.88 -14.01
N SER A 26 19.63 6.40 -13.02
CA SER A 26 19.29 7.60 -12.24
C SER A 26 19.00 8.81 -13.13
N SER A 27 19.45 8.81 -14.39
CA SER A 27 19.14 9.82 -15.39
C SER A 27 17.67 9.84 -15.82
N ILE A 28 16.97 8.69 -15.82
CA ILE A 28 15.56 8.58 -16.21
C ILE A 28 14.65 9.15 -15.13
N ILE A 29 14.95 8.86 -13.85
CA ILE A 29 14.20 9.41 -12.72
C ILE A 29 14.40 10.94 -12.64
N ASN A 30 15.62 11.43 -12.86
CA ASN A 30 15.91 12.86 -12.85
C ASN A 30 15.31 13.61 -14.04
N SER A 31 15.21 12.99 -15.23
CA SER A 31 14.57 13.62 -16.39
C SER A 31 13.04 13.70 -16.26
N LEU A 32 12.41 12.73 -15.61
CA LEU A 32 10.98 12.79 -15.24
C LEU A 32 10.69 13.88 -14.21
N ILE A 33 11.61 14.12 -13.26
CA ILE A 33 11.44 15.11 -12.19
C ILE A 33 11.80 16.53 -12.65
N MET A 34 12.82 16.71 -13.52
CA MET A 34 13.29 18.03 -13.93
C MET A 34 12.68 18.57 -15.23
N GLY A 35 11.95 17.75 -15.99
CA GLY A 35 11.42 18.11 -17.31
C GLY A 35 10.05 18.80 -17.36
N ARG A 36 9.33 18.96 -16.24
CA ARG A 36 7.99 19.58 -16.26
C ARG A 36 7.91 20.80 -15.33
N ASN A 37 8.07 21.95 -15.98
CA ASN A 37 7.74 23.29 -15.49
C ASN A 37 6.45 23.33 -14.65
N LYS A 38 6.55 23.98 -13.49
CA LYS A 38 5.49 24.72 -12.78
C LYS A 38 4.06 24.19 -13.00
N TYR A 39 3.75 23.05 -12.42
CA TYR A 39 2.38 22.76 -12.01
C TYR A 39 2.34 22.93 -10.49
N PHE A 40 1.52 23.87 -10.06
CA PHE A 40 0.95 23.82 -8.71
C PHE A 40 0.55 22.36 -8.46
N ILE A 41 1.09 21.73 -7.41
CA ILE A 41 0.58 20.44 -6.95
C ILE A 41 -0.79 20.73 -6.34
N THR A 42 -1.77 20.96 -7.21
CA THR A 42 -3.17 20.74 -6.88
C THR A 42 -3.31 19.24 -6.67
N SER A 43 -3.71 18.91 -5.45
CA SER A 43 -4.11 17.61 -4.93
C SER A 43 -4.96 16.78 -5.91
N GLU A 44 -4.34 16.13 -6.89
CA GLU A 44 -4.85 14.97 -7.62
C GLU A 44 -3.71 14.47 -8.53
N MET A 45 -2.83 13.60 -8.02
CA MET A 45 -2.09 12.71 -8.92
C MET A 45 -3.15 11.83 -9.58
N THR A 46 -3.45 12.11 -10.85
CA THR A 46 -4.32 11.27 -11.66
C THR A 46 -3.62 9.95 -11.89
N TYR A 47 -3.99 8.93 -11.13
CA TYR A 47 -3.53 7.56 -11.36
C TYR A 47 -3.88 7.12 -12.78
N LEU A 48 -2.93 6.46 -13.47
CA LEU A 48 -3.27 5.73 -14.69
C LEU A 48 -4.28 4.63 -14.36
N LYS A 49 -5.44 4.68 -15.01
CA LYS A 49 -6.47 3.65 -14.87
C LYS A 49 -6.17 2.49 -15.80
N LEU A 50 -6.34 1.28 -15.30
CA LEU A 50 -6.37 0.09 -16.13
C LEU A 50 -7.57 0.20 -17.08
N ARG A 51 -7.36 -0.09 -18.37
CA ARG A 51 -8.46 -0.17 -19.33
C ARG A 51 -9.20 -1.50 -19.13
N ALA A 52 -10.51 -1.51 -19.32
CA ALA A 52 -11.32 -2.73 -19.21
C ALA A 52 -10.91 -3.83 -20.21
N ASP A 53 -10.29 -3.44 -21.33
CA ASP A 53 -9.74 -4.36 -22.34
C ASP A 53 -8.29 -4.81 -22.04
N GLY A 54 -7.68 -4.35 -20.94
CA GLY A 54 -6.34 -4.73 -20.51
C GLY A 54 -5.20 -4.23 -21.41
N ARG A 55 -5.47 -3.46 -22.47
CA ARG A 55 -4.45 -3.11 -23.48
C ARG A 55 -3.30 -2.24 -22.95
N ASN A 56 -3.50 -1.54 -21.83
CA ASN A 56 -2.46 -0.75 -21.17
C ASN A 56 -1.90 -1.42 -19.91
N TRP A 57 -2.02 -2.76 -19.78
CA TRP A 57 -1.58 -3.49 -18.59
C TRP A 57 -0.13 -3.18 -18.19
N VAL A 58 0.80 -3.17 -19.16
CA VAL A 58 2.23 -2.95 -18.89
C VAL A 58 2.47 -1.58 -18.24
N ASP A 59 1.93 -0.52 -18.84
CA ASP A 59 2.06 0.86 -18.32
C ASP A 59 1.34 1.00 -16.97
N TYR A 60 0.14 0.45 -16.88
CA TYR A 60 -0.66 0.44 -15.65
C TYR A 60 0.10 -0.22 -14.49
N LYS A 61 0.68 -1.38 -14.73
CA LYS A 61 1.42 -2.15 -13.75
C LYS A 61 2.61 -1.36 -13.23
N TYR A 62 3.39 -0.79 -14.14
CA TYR A 62 4.57 0.00 -13.81
C TYR A 62 4.22 1.23 -12.96
N GLU A 63 3.25 2.04 -13.40
CA GLU A 63 2.83 3.23 -12.66
C GLU A 63 2.20 2.88 -11.30
N THR A 64 1.39 1.82 -11.24
CA THR A 64 0.78 1.38 -9.98
C THR A 64 1.84 0.97 -8.98
N ILE A 65 2.87 0.22 -9.38
CA ILE A 65 3.99 -0.14 -8.48
C ILE A 65 4.68 1.12 -7.97
N ILE A 66 4.97 2.10 -8.84
CA ILE A 66 5.58 3.38 -8.42
C ILE A 66 4.71 4.10 -7.39
N HIS A 67 3.39 4.15 -7.62
CA HIS A 67 2.46 4.77 -6.68
C HIS A 67 2.42 4.03 -5.33
N MET A 68 2.44 2.70 -5.34
CA MET A 68 2.51 1.89 -4.11
C MET A 68 3.81 2.14 -3.35
N CYS A 69 4.94 2.25 -4.04
CA CYS A 69 6.24 2.64 -3.45
C CYS A 69 6.18 4.04 -2.84
N ALA A 70 5.62 5.03 -3.55
CA ALA A 70 5.49 6.40 -3.06
C ALA A 70 4.59 6.52 -1.82
N GLN A 71 3.66 5.58 -1.64
CA GLN A 71 2.79 5.49 -0.46
C GLN A 71 3.34 4.57 0.63
N GLY A 72 4.51 3.98 0.45
CA GLY A 72 5.14 3.09 1.44
C GLY A 72 4.46 1.73 1.60
N VAL A 73 3.64 1.30 0.63
CA VAL A 73 2.88 0.03 0.70
C VAL A 73 3.39 -1.04 -0.26
N ARG A 74 4.60 -0.85 -0.80
CA ARG A 74 5.27 -1.81 -1.70
C ARG A 74 5.35 -3.20 -1.07
N ASP A 75 5.72 -3.28 0.20
CA ASP A 75 5.97 -4.57 0.86
C ASP A 75 4.67 -5.35 1.11
N HIS A 76 3.55 -4.65 1.30
CA HIS A 76 2.21 -5.26 1.27
C HIS A 76 1.86 -5.80 -0.12
N LEU A 77 2.21 -5.08 -1.19
CA LEU A 77 1.93 -5.49 -2.57
C LEU A 77 2.63 -6.80 -2.93
N PHE A 78 3.84 -7.01 -2.42
CA PHE A 78 4.65 -8.21 -2.68
C PHE A 78 4.55 -9.28 -1.58
N GLY A 79 3.73 -9.06 -0.54
CA GLY A 79 3.56 -10.02 0.55
C GLY A 79 4.79 -10.19 1.44
N LEU A 80 5.65 -9.17 1.51
CA LEU A 80 6.84 -9.16 2.37
C LEU A 80 6.49 -8.79 3.83
N VAL A 81 5.28 -8.27 4.06
CA VAL A 81 4.74 -8.00 5.40
C VAL A 81 3.71 -9.06 5.75
N SER A 82 3.93 -9.75 6.86
CA SER A 82 2.97 -10.70 7.42
C SER A 82 1.97 -9.99 8.34
N PRO A 83 0.70 -10.44 8.39
CA PRO A 83 -0.25 -9.96 9.37
C PRO A 83 0.28 -10.27 10.79
N PRO A 84 0.26 -9.30 11.71
CA PRO A 84 0.65 -9.52 13.10
C PRO A 84 -0.38 -10.36 13.85
N GLU A 85 -0.04 -10.82 15.05
CA GLU A 85 -0.97 -11.52 15.96
C GLU A 85 -2.21 -10.66 16.20
N GLU A 86 -3.39 -11.22 15.90
CA GLU A 86 -4.65 -10.54 16.14
C GLU A 86 -4.99 -10.54 17.63
N LEU A 87 -5.67 -9.46 18.06
CA LEU A 87 -6.18 -9.33 19.41
C LEU A 87 -7.70 -9.35 19.38
N VAL A 88 -8.29 -10.10 20.30
CA VAL A 88 -9.74 -10.33 20.38
C VAL A 88 -10.27 -9.82 21.71
N VAL A 89 -11.48 -9.27 21.69
CA VAL A 89 -12.17 -8.85 22.92
C VAL A 89 -13.17 -9.93 23.31
N HIS A 90 -13.02 -10.47 24.51
CA HIS A 90 -13.96 -11.42 25.10
C HIS A 90 -14.36 -10.93 26.49
N LYS A 91 -15.66 -10.84 26.78
CA LYS A 91 -16.17 -10.35 28.09
C LYS A 91 -15.49 -9.04 28.59
N ASN A 92 -15.30 -8.08 27.69
CA ASN A 92 -14.63 -6.78 27.90
C ASN A 92 -13.13 -6.83 28.19
N GLU A 93 -12.52 -8.01 28.23
CA GLU A 93 -11.07 -8.19 28.35
C GLU A 93 -10.44 -8.46 26.98
N LEU A 94 -9.15 -8.14 26.84
CA LEU A 94 -8.39 -8.30 25.61
C LEU A 94 -7.57 -9.58 25.69
N TYR A 95 -7.54 -10.37 24.62
CA TYR A 95 -6.78 -11.61 24.56
C TYR A 95 -6.07 -11.71 23.21
N LYS A 96 -5.06 -12.58 23.12
CA LYS A 96 -4.50 -12.98 21.82
C LYS A 96 -5.51 -13.86 21.10
N ALA A 97 -5.62 -13.74 19.77
CA ALA A 97 -6.48 -14.62 18.98
C ALA A 97 -6.06 -16.10 19.10
N SER A 98 -4.77 -16.36 19.31
CA SER A 98 -4.25 -17.69 19.64
C SER A 98 -4.74 -18.26 20.98
N ASP A 99 -5.16 -17.42 21.94
CA ASP A 99 -5.76 -17.85 23.20
C ASP A 99 -7.26 -18.15 23.02
N THR A 100 -7.53 -19.30 22.40
CA THR A 100 -8.90 -19.76 22.11
C THR A 100 -9.74 -20.07 23.35
N LYS A 101 -9.11 -20.17 24.53
CA LYS A 101 -9.81 -20.44 25.80
C LYS A 101 -10.00 -19.19 26.65
N PHE A 102 -9.39 -18.07 26.27
CA PHE A 102 -9.45 -16.80 26.98
C PHE A 102 -8.96 -16.93 28.44
N GLU A 103 -7.86 -17.65 28.64
CA GLU A 103 -7.28 -17.92 29.96
C GLU A 103 -6.35 -16.80 30.42
N VAL A 104 -5.68 -16.11 29.49
CA VAL A 104 -4.64 -15.12 29.78
C VAL A 104 -5.06 -13.74 29.24
N PRO A 105 -5.75 -12.92 30.05
CA PRO A 105 -6.10 -11.57 29.63
C PRO A 105 -4.85 -10.70 29.49
N LEU A 106 -4.86 -9.84 28.48
CA LEU A 106 -3.83 -8.85 28.20
C LEU A 106 -4.20 -7.52 28.85
N ASP A 107 -3.22 -6.89 29.49
CA ASP A 107 -3.35 -5.51 29.95
C ASP A 107 -3.17 -4.54 28.76
N ARG A 108 -4.16 -3.66 28.55
CA ARG A 108 -4.11 -2.63 27.50
C ARG A 108 -2.99 -1.60 27.70
N HIS A 109 -2.52 -1.45 28.94
CA HIS A 109 -1.48 -0.49 29.28
C HIS A 109 -0.07 -1.08 29.22
N ASP A 110 0.05 -2.40 29.06
CA ASP A 110 1.32 -3.09 28.85
C ASP A 110 1.93 -2.75 27.48
N GLU A 111 3.25 -2.56 27.46
CA GLU A 111 3.99 -2.13 26.27
C GLU A 111 3.99 -3.19 25.16
N ALA A 112 4.00 -4.49 25.50
CA ALA A 112 3.92 -5.54 24.49
C ALA A 112 2.53 -5.54 23.81
N THR A 113 1.47 -5.34 24.60
CA THR A 113 0.10 -5.22 24.06
C THR A 113 -0.06 -3.98 23.17
N LYS A 114 0.50 -2.83 23.56
CA LYS A 114 0.51 -1.62 22.71
C LYS A 114 1.24 -1.85 21.40
N THR A 115 2.42 -2.49 21.46
CA THR A 115 3.21 -2.81 20.27
C THR A 115 2.42 -3.66 19.28
N ILE A 116 1.73 -4.71 19.75
CA ILE A 116 0.89 -5.56 18.89
C ILE A 116 -0.26 -4.74 18.26
N LEU A 117 -0.91 -3.86 19.03
CA LEU A 117 -1.97 -2.98 18.50
C LEU A 117 -1.45 -2.02 17.44
N GLU A 118 -0.27 -1.42 17.65
CA GLU A 118 0.37 -0.52 16.70
C GLU A 118 0.75 -1.25 15.41
N MET A 119 1.37 -2.42 15.50
CA MET A 119 1.68 -3.27 14.35
C MET A 119 0.43 -3.66 13.57
N ASN A 120 -0.66 -4.03 14.26
CA ASN A 120 -1.95 -4.32 13.62
C ASN A 120 -2.48 -3.11 12.86
N ASN A 121 -2.49 -1.94 13.50
CA ASN A 121 -2.99 -0.71 12.87
C ASN A 121 -2.16 -0.32 11.65
N GLU A 122 -0.83 -0.44 11.73
CA GLU A 122 0.07 -0.15 10.63
C GLU A 122 -0.14 -1.12 9.46
N TYR A 123 -0.23 -2.42 9.74
CA TYR A 123 -0.50 -3.45 8.74
C TYR A 123 -1.82 -3.18 8.00
N TRP A 124 -2.92 -3.00 8.73
CA TRP A 124 -4.24 -2.79 8.11
C TRP A 124 -4.35 -1.44 7.40
N LYS A 125 -3.61 -0.42 7.85
CA LYS A 125 -3.48 0.84 7.12
C LYS A 125 -2.78 0.63 5.78
N GLY A 126 -1.70 -0.16 5.72
CA GLY A 126 -1.02 -0.50 4.48
C GLY A 126 -1.92 -1.27 3.51
N GLU A 127 -2.59 -2.31 3.99
CA GLU A 127 -3.60 -3.08 3.24
C GLU A 127 -4.70 -2.17 2.68
N GLY A 128 -5.21 -1.26 3.50
CA GLY A 128 -6.27 -0.31 3.13
C GLY A 128 -5.82 0.67 2.05
N VAL A 129 -4.64 1.28 2.20
CA VAL A 129 -4.09 2.24 1.23
C VAL A 129 -3.90 1.60 -0.14
N GLY A 130 -3.25 0.43 -0.21
CA GLY A 130 -3.06 -0.25 -1.49
C GLY A 130 -4.37 -0.72 -2.10
N THR A 131 -5.30 -1.22 -1.28
CA THR A 131 -6.63 -1.62 -1.77
C THR A 131 -7.41 -0.45 -2.35
N LEU A 132 -7.33 0.74 -1.73
CA LEU A 132 -7.95 1.96 -2.25
C LEU A 132 -7.36 2.40 -3.58
N ILE A 133 -6.05 2.23 -3.79
CA ILE A 133 -5.43 2.48 -5.09
C ILE A 133 -6.06 1.56 -6.14
N LEU A 134 -6.10 0.24 -5.88
CA LEU A 134 -6.71 -0.71 -6.82
C LEU A 134 -8.19 -0.39 -7.12
N ILE A 135 -8.99 -0.03 -6.12
CA ILE A 135 -10.40 0.35 -6.32
C ILE A 135 -10.53 1.57 -7.24
N LYS A 136 -9.61 2.54 -7.13
CA LYS A 136 -9.65 3.78 -7.93
C LYS A 136 -9.17 3.58 -9.37
N THR A 137 -8.28 2.61 -9.58
CA THR A 137 -7.54 2.47 -10.84
C THR A 137 -7.97 1.27 -11.68
N VAL A 138 -8.52 0.23 -11.06
CA VAL A 138 -9.03 -0.96 -11.73
C VAL A 138 -10.52 -0.76 -12.08
N PRO A 139 -10.94 -0.98 -13.34
CA PRO A 139 -12.34 -0.98 -13.72
C PRO A 139 -13.15 -1.92 -12.83
N ARG A 140 -14.39 -1.54 -12.50
CA ARG A 140 -15.24 -2.32 -11.60
C ARG A 140 -15.42 -3.75 -12.11
N GLU A 141 -15.58 -3.93 -13.41
CA GLU A 141 -15.79 -5.21 -14.07
C GLU A 141 -14.60 -6.15 -13.85
N VAL A 142 -13.39 -5.60 -13.83
CA VAL A 142 -12.15 -6.34 -13.53
C VAL A 142 -11.99 -6.55 -12.03
N TYR A 143 -12.26 -5.52 -11.22
CA TYR A 143 -12.05 -5.57 -9.78
C TYR A 143 -12.94 -6.61 -9.06
N VAL A 144 -14.14 -6.89 -9.60
CA VAL A 144 -15.05 -7.92 -9.06
C VAL A 144 -14.39 -9.30 -8.99
N PHE A 145 -13.44 -9.62 -9.89
CA PHE A 145 -12.74 -10.90 -9.87
C PHE A 145 -11.71 -11.03 -8.75
N VAL A 146 -11.18 -9.90 -8.26
CA VAL A 146 -10.10 -9.89 -7.27
C VAL A 146 -10.54 -9.40 -5.90
N ARG A 147 -11.70 -8.74 -5.77
CA ARG A 147 -12.17 -8.12 -4.51
C ARG A 147 -12.32 -9.07 -3.33
N ASN A 148 -12.51 -10.37 -3.58
CA ASN A 148 -12.70 -11.39 -2.55
C ASN A 148 -11.38 -11.93 -1.99
N LYS A 149 -10.24 -11.59 -2.60
CA LYS A 149 -8.94 -11.97 -2.07
C LYS A 149 -8.67 -11.22 -0.76
N PRO A 150 -8.21 -11.88 0.32
CA PRO A 150 -8.01 -11.29 1.64
C PRO A 150 -6.99 -10.15 1.64
N THR A 151 -5.83 -10.34 1.00
CA THR A 151 -4.70 -9.40 1.10
C THR A 151 -4.48 -8.61 -0.20
N LEU A 152 -3.84 -7.45 -0.08
CA LEU A 152 -3.40 -6.65 -1.22
C LEU A 152 -2.52 -7.46 -2.17
N CYS A 153 -1.59 -8.23 -1.60
CA CYS A 153 -0.71 -9.13 -2.34
C CYS A 153 -1.51 -10.12 -3.20
N GLU A 154 -2.52 -10.77 -2.64
CA GLU A 154 -3.33 -11.73 -3.39
C GLU A 154 -4.23 -11.06 -4.43
N ARG A 155 -4.76 -9.86 -4.15
CA ARG A 155 -5.47 -9.05 -5.15
C ARG A 155 -4.57 -8.70 -6.32
N TRP A 156 -3.34 -8.27 -6.02
CA TRP A 156 -2.34 -7.92 -7.02
C TRP A 156 -1.92 -9.13 -7.86
N LYS A 157 -1.64 -10.27 -7.22
CA LYS A 157 -1.33 -11.52 -7.92
C LYS A 157 -2.46 -11.93 -8.87
N ALA A 158 -3.70 -11.89 -8.41
CA ALA A 158 -4.85 -12.24 -9.24
C ALA A 158 -5.03 -11.28 -10.43
N LEU A 159 -4.71 -9.99 -10.28
CA LEU A 159 -4.66 -9.05 -11.40
C LEU A 159 -3.55 -9.41 -12.41
N CYS A 160 -2.36 -9.75 -11.92
CA CYS A 160 -1.26 -10.21 -12.78
C CYS A 160 -1.64 -11.48 -13.57
N GLU A 161 -2.26 -12.46 -12.91
CA GLU A 161 -2.75 -13.70 -13.54
C GLU A 161 -3.80 -13.43 -14.62
N LEU A 162 -4.75 -12.51 -14.38
CA LEU A 162 -5.79 -12.13 -15.34
C LEU A 162 -5.20 -11.58 -16.66
N HIS A 163 -4.03 -10.94 -16.59
CA HIS A 163 -3.36 -10.32 -17.73
C HIS A 163 -2.15 -11.13 -18.24
N HIS A 164 -2.08 -12.42 -17.90
CA HIS A 164 -1.04 -13.36 -18.33
C HIS A 164 0.40 -12.91 -17.97
N ASP A 165 0.54 -12.28 -16.80
CA ASP A 165 1.81 -11.76 -16.33
C ASP A 165 2.28 -12.52 -15.09
N GLU A 166 2.99 -13.62 -15.31
CA GLU A 166 3.56 -14.44 -14.24
C GLU A 166 4.79 -13.79 -13.58
N ARG A 167 5.38 -12.76 -14.20
CA ARG A 167 6.71 -12.25 -13.84
C ARG A 167 6.76 -11.40 -12.56
N LEU A 168 5.61 -11.11 -11.92
CA LEU A 168 5.54 -10.43 -10.62
C LEU A 168 4.38 -10.95 -9.75
N GLY A 169 3.96 -12.20 -9.91
CA GLY A 169 3.12 -12.86 -8.91
C GLY A 169 3.88 -12.94 -7.57
N CYS A 170 3.18 -13.12 -6.46
CA CYS A 170 3.75 -13.22 -5.10
C CYS A 170 4.71 -14.41 -4.87
N GLY A 171 5.27 -14.98 -5.92
CA GLY A 171 6.32 -15.99 -5.87
C GLY A 171 7.68 -15.30 -6.00
N PHE A 172 8.56 -15.62 -5.05
CA PHE A 172 9.98 -15.30 -5.11
C PHE A 172 10.58 -15.64 -6.47
N TYR A 173 11.50 -14.78 -6.94
CA TYR A 173 12.53 -15.19 -7.87
C TYR A 173 13.33 -16.32 -7.21
N ASP A 174 13.21 -17.56 -7.70
CA ASP A 174 14.29 -18.52 -7.56
C ASP A 174 15.40 -18.12 -8.55
N PRO A 175 16.66 -17.98 -8.08
CA PRO A 175 17.79 -17.52 -8.90
C PRO A 175 18.17 -18.48 -10.04
#